data_AF-A0AAV2M9Z2-F1
#
_entry.id   AF-A0AAV2M9Z2-F1
#
_cell.length_a   1.000
_cell.length_b   1.000
_cell.length_c   1.000
_cell.angle_alpha   90.00
_cell.angle_beta   90.00
_cell.angle_gamma   90.00
#
_symmetry.space_group_name_H-M   'P 1'
#
loop_
_entity.id
_entity.type
_entity.pdbx_description
1 polymer ?
#
loop_
_entity_poly.entity_id
_entity_poly.type
_entity_poly.pdbx_seq_one_letter_code
_entity_poly.pdbx_strand_id
1 'polypeptide(L)'
;MAEATLLATDQPEESPLTVQTLKSALQTLREGLSVDIQTQMGRMKSDIQRQITALRQEAKADDISPEVGRLRASFNQVKPKLRDAGIPYSLYYPAKMTITVKGTRHVFTEPQAVEEFIRNIAPTANGDKDD
;
A
#
# COMPACT_ATOMS: atom_id res chain seq x y z
N MET A 1 52.16 -82.27 -12.62
CA MET A 1 52.74 -80.91 -12.70
C MET A 1 52.26 -80.30 -14.01
N ALA A 2 51.13 -79.61 -13.98
CA ALA A 2 50.62 -78.82 -15.10
C ALA A 2 50.13 -77.51 -14.49
N GLU A 3 50.83 -76.42 -14.80
CA GLU A 3 50.65 -75.11 -14.19
C GLU A 3 49.55 -74.35 -14.94
N ALA A 4 48.46 -74.05 -14.25
CA ALA A 4 47.32 -73.35 -14.80
C ALA A 4 47.63 -71.85 -14.92
N THR A 5 47.60 -71.34 -16.15
CA THR A 5 47.69 -69.92 -16.46
C THR A 5 46.45 -69.19 -15.93
N LEU A 6 46.63 -68.34 -14.92
CA LEU A 6 45.59 -67.45 -14.40
C LEU A 6 45.39 -66.26 -15.35
N LEU A 7 44.24 -66.24 -16.03
CA LEU A 7 43.72 -65.08 -16.73
C LEU A 7 43.33 -64.02 -15.70
N ALA A 8 44.11 -62.93 -15.62
CA ALA A 8 43.69 -61.73 -14.92
C ALA A 8 42.53 -61.10 -15.71
N THR A 9 41.34 -61.10 -15.11
CA THR A 9 40.20 -60.36 -15.61
C THR A 9 40.39 -58.90 -15.19
N ASP A 10 40.85 -58.10 -16.15
CA ASP A 10 40.91 -56.65 -16.04
C ASP A 10 39.47 -56.11 -16.11
N GLN A 11 38.80 -56.03 -14.96
CA GLN A 11 37.55 -55.25 -14.86
C GLN A 11 37.93 -53.77 -14.84
N PRO A 12 37.43 -52.94 -15.78
CA PRO A 12 37.67 -51.51 -15.71
C PRO A 12 36.97 -50.96 -14.48
N GLU A 13 37.79 -50.52 -13.53
CA GLU A 13 37.41 -49.79 -12.34
C GLU A 13 36.46 -48.63 -12.69
N GLU A 14 35.55 -48.38 -11.76
CA GLU A 14 34.57 -47.30 -11.76
C GLU A 14 35.13 -46.02 -12.41
N SER A 15 34.42 -45.49 -13.40
CA SER A 15 34.82 -44.27 -14.10
C SER A 15 35.11 -43.17 -13.07
N PRO A 16 36.32 -42.58 -13.07
CA PRO A 16 36.72 -41.65 -12.03
C PRO A 16 35.77 -40.46 -12.04
N LEU A 17 35.13 -40.20 -10.90
CA LEU A 17 34.22 -39.09 -10.72
C LEU A 17 34.97 -37.79 -11.07
N THR A 18 34.72 -37.24 -12.25
CA THR A 18 35.49 -36.09 -12.72
C THR A 18 34.98 -34.82 -12.06
N VAL A 19 35.88 -33.86 -11.86
CA VAL A 19 35.52 -32.50 -11.41
C VAL A 19 34.47 -31.87 -12.34
N GLN A 20 34.49 -32.22 -13.63
CA GLN A 20 33.52 -31.73 -14.61
C GLN A 20 32.12 -32.30 -14.36
N THR A 21 32.02 -33.58 -14.00
CA THR A 21 30.75 -34.21 -13.59
C THR A 21 30.17 -33.51 -12.35
N LEU A 22 31.00 -33.23 -11.35
CA LEU A 22 30.59 -32.52 -10.13
C LEU A 22 30.14 -31.07 -10.42
N LYS A 23 30.88 -30.34 -11.26
CA LYS A 23 30.51 -28.97 -11.67
C LYS A 23 29.15 -28.94 -12.38
N SER A 24 28.91 -29.91 -13.26
CA SER A 24 27.65 -30.04 -14.00
C SER A 24 26.49 -30.31 -13.04
N ALA A 25 26.65 -31.26 -12.12
CA ALA A 25 25.64 -31.58 -11.11
C ALA A 25 25.34 -30.39 -10.17
N LEU A 26 26.37 -29.67 -9.72
CA LEU A 26 26.21 -28.46 -8.91
C LEU A 26 25.44 -27.38 -9.66
N GLN A 27 25.73 -27.19 -10.94
CA GLN A 27 25.04 -26.20 -11.76
C GLN A 27 23.57 -26.54 -11.95
N THR A 28 23.24 -27.81 -12.26
CA THR A 28 21.86 -28.28 -12.35
C THR A 28 21.10 -28.08 -11.04
N LEU A 29 21.71 -28.41 -9.90
CA LEU A 29 21.10 -28.21 -8.59
C LEU A 29 20.84 -26.72 -8.30
N ARG A 30 21.79 -25.84 -8.65
CA ARG A 30 21.64 -24.39 -8.48
C ARG A 30 20.51 -23.84 -9.33
N GLU A 31 20.40 -24.28 -10.57
CA GLU A 31 19.34 -23.84 -11.49
C GLU A 31 17.97 -24.30 -11.00
N GLY A 32 17.83 -25.56 -10.57
CA GLY A 32 16.60 -26.08 -9.98
C GLY A 32 16.17 -25.28 -8.75
N LEU A 33 17.10 -25.07 -7.81
CA LEU A 33 16.81 -24.30 -6.60
C LEU A 33 16.41 -22.85 -6.92
N SER A 34 17.05 -22.22 -7.90
CA SER A 34 16.70 -20.87 -8.34
C SER A 34 15.27 -20.81 -8.87
N VAL A 35 14.84 -21.80 -9.67
CA VAL A 35 13.48 -21.89 -10.21
C VAL A 35 12.46 -22.08 -9.08
N ASP A 36 12.76 -22.93 -8.11
CA ASP A 36 11.89 -23.17 -6.96
C ASP A 36 11.71 -21.91 -6.11
N ILE A 37 12.81 -21.21 -5.81
CA ILE A 37 12.78 -19.95 -5.06
C ILE A 37 11.95 -18.91 -5.81
N GLN A 38 12.15 -18.74 -7.13
CA GLN A 38 11.36 -17.80 -7.93
C GLN A 38 9.87 -18.14 -7.91
N THR A 39 9.53 -19.43 -8.00
CA THR A 39 8.15 -19.90 -7.95
C THR A 39 7.52 -19.63 -6.58
N GLN A 40 8.22 -19.96 -5.49
CA GLN A 40 7.74 -19.69 -4.13
C GLN A 40 7.56 -18.20 -3.86
N MET A 41 8.53 -17.36 -4.27
CA MET A 41 8.42 -15.90 -4.15
C MET A 41 7.24 -15.34 -4.94
N GLY A 42 7.00 -15.86 -6.15
CA GLY A 42 5.85 -15.46 -6.98
C GLY A 42 4.51 -15.78 -6.33
N ARG A 43 4.38 -16.98 -5.75
CA ARG A 43 3.18 -17.39 -4.99
C ARG A 43 2.97 -16.49 -3.78
N MET A 44 4.01 -16.31 -2.97
CA MET A 44 3.96 -15.47 -1.77
C MET A 44 3.59 -14.01 -2.11
N LYS A 45 4.18 -13.44 -3.17
CA LYS A 45 3.83 -12.09 -3.65
C LYS A 45 2.35 -11.99 -4.02
N SER A 46 1.82 -13.00 -4.71
CA SER A 46 0.42 -13.02 -5.13
C SER A 46 -0.53 -13.11 -3.93
N ASP A 47 -0.21 -13.95 -2.95
CA ASP A 47 -0.99 -14.11 -1.72
C ASP A 47 -0.98 -12.82 -0.88
N ILE A 48 0.19 -12.20 -0.72
CA ILE A 48 0.33 -10.89 -0.03
C ILE A 48 -0.50 -9.82 -0.75
N GLN A 49 -0.41 -9.73 -2.08
CA GLN A 49 -1.20 -8.77 -2.86
C GLN A 49 -2.71 -8.99 -2.70
N ARG A 50 -3.15 -10.25 -2.65
CA ARG A 50 -4.56 -10.60 -2.40
C ARG A 50 -5.01 -10.15 -1.01
N GLN A 51 -4.22 -10.42 0.02
CA GLN A 51 -4.52 -9.99 1.39
C GLN A 51 -4.56 -8.47 1.52
N ILE A 52 -3.58 -7.75 0.96
CA ILE A 52 -3.60 -6.28 0.92
C ILE A 52 -4.87 -5.75 0.24
N THR A 53 -5.30 -6.40 -0.85
CA THR A 53 -6.52 -6.01 -1.56
C THR A 53 -7.76 -6.23 -0.69
N ALA A 54 -7.86 -7.36 0.00
CA ALA A 54 -8.94 -7.65 0.92
C ALA A 54 -9.00 -6.64 2.08
N LEU A 55 -7.86 -6.37 2.72
CA LEU A 55 -7.76 -5.38 3.81
C LEU A 55 -8.16 -3.98 3.35
N ARG A 56 -7.82 -3.58 2.12
CA ARG A 56 -8.27 -2.30 1.55
C ARG A 56 -9.78 -2.26 1.32
N GLN A 57 -10.39 -3.38 0.92
CA GLN A 57 -11.83 -3.45 0.74
C GLN A 57 -12.56 -3.38 2.08
N GLU A 58 -12.05 -4.07 3.10
CA GLU A 58 -12.54 -4.01 4.48
C GLU A 58 -12.42 -2.59 5.03
N ALA A 59 -11.24 -1.98 4.96
CA ALA A 59 -11.04 -0.59 5.38
C ALA A 59 -11.93 0.41 4.63
N LYS A 60 -12.21 0.18 3.33
CA LYS A 60 -13.13 1.01 2.55
C LYS A 60 -14.60 0.83 2.97
N ALA A 61 -14.98 -0.39 3.34
CA ALA A 61 -16.30 -0.66 3.91
C ALA A 61 -16.47 0.07 5.25
N ASP A 62 -15.41 0.18 6.04
CA ASP A 62 -15.39 0.92 7.30
C ASP A 62 -15.32 2.45 7.10
N ASP A 63 -14.57 2.92 6.09
CA ASP A 63 -14.38 4.35 5.77
C ASP A 63 -15.64 5.04 5.23
N ILE A 64 -16.61 4.28 4.69
CA ILE A 64 -17.93 4.80 4.34
C ILE A 64 -18.97 4.17 5.27
N SER A 65 -18.69 4.15 6.58
CA SER A 65 -19.76 3.98 7.55
C SER A 65 -20.85 5.04 7.23
N PRO A 66 -22.14 4.66 7.20
CA PRO A 66 -23.24 5.60 6.99
C PRO A 66 -23.19 6.76 7.99
N GLU A 67 -22.56 6.57 9.15
CA GLU A 67 -22.27 7.62 10.12
C GLU A 67 -21.31 8.69 9.57
N VAL A 68 -20.20 8.31 8.94
CA VAL A 68 -19.27 9.25 8.29
C VAL A 68 -19.97 10.00 7.16
N GLY A 69 -20.82 9.31 6.39
CA GLY A 69 -21.68 9.93 5.39
C GLY A 69 -22.62 11.00 5.96
N ARG A 70 -23.30 10.69 7.08
CA ARG A 70 -24.18 11.63 7.81
C ARG A 70 -23.40 12.81 8.38
N LEU A 71 -22.24 12.56 8.98
CA LEU A 71 -21.37 13.61 9.52
C LEU A 71 -20.92 14.57 8.41
N ARG A 72 -20.48 14.04 7.26
CA ARG A 72 -20.12 14.88 6.11
C ARG A 72 -21.31 15.66 5.54
N ALA A 73 -22.50 15.04 5.52
CA ALA A 73 -23.72 15.68 5.08
C ALA A 73 -24.17 16.81 6.03
N SER A 74 -23.88 16.70 7.33
CA SER A 74 -24.18 17.76 8.31
C SER A 74 -23.49 19.09 7.98
N PHE A 75 -22.33 19.05 7.32
CA PHE A 75 -21.63 20.24 6.85
C PHE A 75 -22.19 20.83 5.55
N ASN A 76 -23.18 20.20 4.89
CA ASN A 76 -23.75 20.74 3.66
C ASN A 76 -24.46 22.07 3.88
N GLN A 77 -25.00 22.33 5.08
CA GLN A 77 -25.65 23.60 5.41
C GLN A 77 -24.65 24.76 5.57
N VAL A 78 -23.39 24.48 5.90
CA VAL A 78 -22.37 25.51 6.14
C VAL A 78 -21.51 25.82 4.92
N LYS A 79 -21.40 24.88 3.95
CA LYS A 79 -20.64 25.08 2.71
C LYS A 79 -21.11 26.29 1.90
N PRO A 80 -22.43 26.53 1.68
CA PRO A 80 -22.91 27.73 1.01
C PRO A 80 -22.50 28.99 1.78
N LYS A 81 -22.70 29.01 3.10
CA LYS A 81 -22.35 30.15 3.96
C LYS A 81 -20.85 30.51 3.86
N LEU A 82 -19.97 29.50 3.83
CA LEU A 82 -18.52 29.71 3.64
C LEU A 82 -18.18 30.23 2.25
N ARG A 83 -18.87 29.72 1.21
CA ARG A 83 -18.70 30.17 -0.17
C ARG A 83 -19.16 31.62 -0.34
N ASP A 84 -20.32 31.97 0.20
CA ASP A 84 -20.90 33.30 0.16
C ASP A 84 -20.03 34.31 0.92
N ALA A 85 -19.39 33.87 2.01
CA ALA A 85 -18.41 34.66 2.76
C ALA A 85 -17.01 34.71 2.11
N GLY A 86 -16.78 34.01 1.00
CA GLY A 86 -15.48 33.96 0.32
C GLY A 86 -14.37 33.26 1.11
N ILE A 87 -14.72 32.41 2.08
CA ILE A 87 -13.76 31.78 2.99
C ILE A 87 -13.29 30.42 2.43
N PRO A 88 -11.97 30.22 2.23
CA PRO A 88 -11.43 28.92 1.82
C PRO A 88 -11.69 27.83 2.86
N TYR A 89 -12.24 26.70 2.43
CA TYR A 89 -12.52 25.56 3.27
C TYR A 89 -12.10 24.23 2.64
N SER A 90 -11.87 23.21 3.47
CA SER A 90 -11.52 21.85 3.06
C SER A 90 -12.09 20.84 4.06
N LEU A 91 -12.68 19.75 3.57
CA LEU A 91 -13.28 18.72 4.41
C LEU A 91 -12.42 17.45 4.38
N TYR A 92 -11.78 17.13 5.49
CA TYR A 92 -10.93 15.95 5.63
C TYR A 92 -11.70 14.77 6.23
N TYR A 93 -11.22 13.55 5.96
CA TYR A 93 -11.73 12.33 6.58
C TYR A 93 -11.52 12.35 8.11
N PRO A 94 -12.46 11.82 8.92
CA PRO A 94 -13.79 11.34 8.54
C PRO A 94 -14.77 12.48 8.22
N ALA A 95 -14.80 13.55 9.02
CA ALA A 95 -15.62 14.75 8.78
C ALA A 95 -15.05 15.99 9.50
N LYS A 96 -13.78 16.32 9.24
CA LYS A 96 -13.12 17.49 9.84
C LYS A 96 -13.13 18.66 8.87
N MET A 97 -13.94 19.67 9.14
CA MET A 97 -13.99 20.90 8.34
C MET A 97 -12.84 21.81 8.75
N THR A 98 -11.94 22.08 7.80
CA THR A 98 -10.87 23.05 7.94
C THR A 98 -11.28 24.34 7.24
N ILE A 99 -11.08 25.46 7.91
CA ILE A 99 -11.36 26.81 7.41
C ILE A 99 -10.10 27.65 7.59
N THR A 100 -9.72 28.43 6.58
CA THR A 100 -8.53 29.31 6.67
C THR A 100 -8.98 30.76 6.64
N VAL A 101 -8.68 31.50 7.71
CA VAL A 101 -9.00 32.93 7.84
C VAL A 101 -7.74 33.68 8.25
N LYS A 102 -7.35 34.72 7.50
CA LYS A 102 -6.16 35.55 7.80
C LYS A 102 -4.89 34.72 8.04
N GLY A 103 -4.69 33.64 7.26
CA GLY A 103 -3.56 32.73 7.40
C GLY A 103 -3.63 31.74 8.57
N THR A 104 -4.66 31.82 9.42
CA THR A 104 -4.86 30.88 10.53
C THR A 104 -5.82 29.77 10.12
N ARG A 105 -5.41 28.52 10.36
CA ARG A 105 -6.18 27.33 10.07
C ARG A 105 -7.02 26.94 11.30
N HIS A 106 -8.34 26.91 11.14
CA HIS A 106 -9.29 26.45 12.15
C HIS A 106 -9.89 25.11 11.74
N VAL A 107 -9.99 24.18 12.69
CA VAL A 107 -10.51 22.82 12.44
C VAL A 107 -11.74 22.60 13.30
N PHE A 108 -12.82 22.17 12.67
CA PHE A 108 -14.12 21.95 13.28
C PHE A 108 -14.59 20.52 13.03
N THR A 109 -15.17 19.92 14.05
CA THR A 109 -15.80 18.59 13.99
C THR A 109 -17.33 18.67 13.95
N GLU A 110 -17.90 19.85 14.21
CA GLU A 110 -19.34 20.08 14.23
C GLU A 110 -19.74 21.27 13.35
N PRO A 111 -20.88 21.19 12.63
CA PRO A 111 -21.35 22.27 11.78
C PRO A 111 -21.78 23.50 12.59
N GLN A 112 -22.28 23.34 13.81
CA GLN A 112 -22.73 24.46 14.66
C GLN A 112 -21.56 25.40 15.01
N ALA A 113 -20.42 24.84 15.41
CA ALA A 113 -19.20 25.60 15.68
C ALA A 113 -18.71 26.38 14.44
N VAL A 114 -18.88 25.81 13.24
CA VAL A 114 -18.59 26.52 11.98
C VAL A 114 -19.54 27.70 11.77
N GLU A 115 -20.83 27.54 12.04
CA GLU A 115 -21.80 28.63 11.88
C GLU A 115 -21.56 29.78 12.86
N GLU A 116 -21.22 29.46 14.11
CA GLU A 116 -20.78 30.45 15.10
C GLU A 116 -19.51 31.16 14.63
N PHE A 117 -18.55 30.42 14.11
CA PHE A 117 -17.32 31.00 13.57
C PHE A 117 -17.60 31.96 12.41
N ILE A 118 -18.46 31.59 11.45
CA ILE A 118 -18.83 32.46 10.32
C ILE A 118 -19.53 33.73 10.82
N ARG A 119 -20.45 33.63 11.78
CA ARG A 119 -21.16 34.78 12.37
C ARG A 119 -20.20 35.76 13.04
N ASN A 120 -19.15 35.25 13.69
CA ASN A 120 -18.19 36.08 14.41
C ASN A 120 -17.15 36.75 13.48
N ILE A 121 -17.04 36.31 12.22
CA ILE A 121 -16.01 36.78 11.27
C ILE A 121 -16.61 37.61 10.14
N ALA A 122 -17.89 37.42 9.82
CA ALA A 122 -18.64 38.37 9.02
C ALA A 122 -18.92 39.62 9.87
N PRO A 123 -17.99 40.60 9.88
CA PRO A 123 -18.06 41.68 8.89
C PRO A 123 -16.67 42.24 8.51
N THR A 124 -16.08 41.78 7.39
CA THR A 124 -15.17 42.59 6.54
C THR A 124 -15.12 41.97 5.13
N ALA A 125 -16.25 42.01 4.41
CA ALA A 125 -16.21 41.99 2.96
C ALA A 125 -16.40 43.44 2.53
N ASN A 126 -15.29 44.18 2.39
CA ASN A 126 -15.07 45.38 1.56
C ASN A 126 -13.92 46.21 2.16
N GLY A 127 -12.79 46.23 1.46
CA GLY A 127 -11.61 47.04 1.75
C GLY A 127 -10.47 46.64 0.83
N ASP A 128 -10.06 47.58 -0.02
CA ASP A 128 -8.83 47.63 -0.83
C ASP A 128 -8.87 47.00 -2.24
N LYS A 129 -9.53 47.72 -3.14
CA LYS A 129 -8.94 48.03 -4.45
C LYS A 129 -8.72 49.55 -4.51
N ASP A 130 -7.56 49.99 -4.05
CA ASP A 130 -6.95 51.24 -4.49
C ASP A 130 -6.14 50.94 -5.76
N ASP A 131 -6.52 51.57 -6.88
CA ASP A 131 -5.68 51.97 -8.00
C ASP A 131 -6.41 53.05 -8.81
#